data_AF-A0A8T3WG43-F1
#
_entry.id   AF-A0A8T3WG43-F1
#
_cell.length_a   1.000
_cell.length_b   1.000
_cell.length_c   1.000
_cell.angle_alpha   90.00
_cell.angle_beta   90.00
_cell.angle_gamma   90.00
#
_symmetry.space_group_name_H-M   'P 1'
#
loop_
_entity.id
_entity.type
_entity.pdbx_description
1 polymer ?
#
loop_
_entity_poly.entity_id
_entity_poly.type
_entity_poly.pdbx_seq_one_letter_code
_entity_poly.pdbx_strand_id
1 'polypeptide(L)'
;MQKRDKMPRLWIQKTGLKKDVFSNQLGIPPKQKIPMSLLNRIIAAKPGDMVKNPSKIGKKSIKVTPLLKKRAILVRNLKRISEARKR
;
A
#
# COMPACT_ATOMS: atom_id res chain seq x y z
N MET A 1 -34.01 -12.26 -16.04
CA MET A 1 -33.34 -10.96 -15.80
C MET A 1 -32.40 -11.13 -14.61
N GLN A 2 -31.09 -11.15 -14.85
CA GLN A 2 -30.07 -11.57 -13.87
C GLN A 2 -30.04 -10.63 -12.65
N LYS A 3 -30.17 -11.21 -11.44
CA LYS A 3 -29.98 -10.50 -10.18
C LYS A 3 -28.51 -10.08 -10.10
N ARG A 4 -28.21 -8.80 -10.35
CA ARG A 4 -26.90 -8.23 -9.96
C ARG A 4 -26.90 -8.13 -8.45
N ASP A 5 -26.23 -9.06 -7.79
CA ASP A 5 -25.98 -9.02 -6.35
C ASP A 5 -25.49 -7.62 -5.95
N LYS A 6 -26.28 -6.94 -5.10
CA LYS A 6 -25.90 -5.67 -4.50
C LYS A 6 -24.77 -5.96 -3.51
N MET A 7 -23.53 -5.90 -3.97
CA MET A 7 -22.38 -6.04 -3.07
C MET A 7 -22.46 -4.96 -1.97
N PRO A 8 -22.26 -5.34 -0.69
CA PRO A 8 -22.32 -4.39 0.41
C PRO A 8 -21.27 -3.30 0.18
N ARG A 9 -21.67 -2.03 0.31
CA ARG A 9 -20.75 -0.90 0.20
C ARG A 9 -19.70 -1.05 1.30
N LEU A 10 -18.48 -1.45 0.93
CA LEU A 10 -17.36 -1.51 1.85
C LEU A 10 -17.16 -0.09 2.43
N TRP A 11 -17.41 0.07 3.72
CA TRP A 11 -17.20 1.32 4.43
C TRP A 11 -15.69 1.55 4.55
N ILE A 12 -15.17 2.49 3.75
CA ILE A 12 -13.76 2.88 3.77
C ILE A 12 -13.67 4.23 4.48
N GLN A 13 -12.89 4.28 5.55
CA GLN A 13 -12.63 5.51 6.29
C GLN A 13 -11.99 6.56 5.37
N LYS A 14 -12.57 7.77 5.30
CA LYS A 14 -11.95 8.92 4.61
C LYS A 14 -10.74 9.38 5.44
N THR A 15 -9.55 8.95 5.05
CA THR A 15 -8.31 9.19 5.83
C THR A 15 -7.65 10.54 5.58
N GLY A 16 -8.18 11.38 4.68
CA GLY A 16 -7.59 12.69 4.34
C GLY A 16 -6.17 12.63 3.76
N LEU A 17 -5.65 11.43 3.47
CA LEU A 17 -4.31 11.22 2.98
C LEU A 17 -4.22 11.64 1.51
N LYS A 18 -3.27 12.52 1.17
CA LYS A 18 -2.96 12.77 -0.25
C LYS A 18 -2.48 11.46 -0.88
N LYS A 19 -2.91 11.22 -2.12
CA LYS A 19 -2.65 9.98 -2.88
C LYS A 19 -1.16 9.57 -2.88
N ASP A 20 -0.28 10.56 -2.89
CA ASP A 20 1.15 10.35 -3.11
C ASP A 20 2.00 10.33 -1.83
N VAL A 21 1.40 10.54 -0.65
CA VAL A 21 2.16 10.64 0.62
C VAL A 21 3.02 9.40 0.86
N PHE A 22 2.46 8.21 0.64
CA PHE A 22 3.18 6.96 0.87
C PHE A 22 4.26 6.72 -0.20
N SER A 23 3.98 7.05 -1.47
CA SER A 23 4.97 6.99 -2.56
C SER A 23 6.17 7.90 -2.26
N ASN A 24 5.90 9.14 -1.82
CA ASN A 24 6.93 10.11 -1.44
C ASN A 24 7.79 9.61 -0.26
N GLN A 25 7.20 8.93 0.73
CA GLN A 25 7.98 8.34 1.84
C GLN A 25 8.98 7.29 1.36
N LEU A 26 8.59 6.48 0.38
CA LEU A 26 9.43 5.47 -0.24
C LEU A 26 10.39 6.04 -1.31
N GLY A 27 10.26 7.32 -1.65
CA GLY A 27 10.98 7.95 -2.77
C GLY A 27 10.55 7.40 -4.14
N ILE A 28 9.37 6.77 -4.22
CA ILE A 28 8.83 6.20 -5.45
C ILE A 28 8.05 7.30 -6.17
N PRO A 29 8.27 7.53 -7.48
CA PRO A 29 7.50 8.50 -8.24
C PRO A 29 5.99 8.16 -8.19
N PRO A 30 5.08 9.15 -8.05
CA PRO A 30 3.65 8.91 -7.84
C PRO A 30 2.94 8.15 -8.98
N LYS A 31 3.48 8.26 -10.21
CA LYS A 31 2.97 7.54 -11.38
C LYS A 31 3.39 6.06 -11.42
N GLN A 32 4.36 5.65 -10.60
CA GLN A 32 4.85 4.28 -10.58
C GLN A 32 4.10 3.41 -9.57
N LYS A 33 3.83 2.17 -9.95
CA LYS A 33 3.15 1.20 -9.10
C LYS A 33 4.07 0.74 -7.99
N ILE A 34 3.58 0.80 -6.74
CA ILE A 34 4.31 0.26 -5.59
C ILE A 34 4.29 -1.28 -5.65
N PRO A 35 5.45 -1.96 -5.62
CA PRO A 35 5.53 -3.41 -5.65
C PRO A 35 4.86 -4.04 -4.42
N MET A 36 4.14 -5.15 -4.62
CA MET A 36 3.49 -5.85 -3.52
C MET A 36 4.52 -6.52 -2.58
N SER A 37 5.66 -6.95 -3.14
CA SER A 37 6.78 -7.50 -2.39
C SER A 37 7.37 -6.50 -1.40
N LEU A 38 7.53 -5.23 -1.80
CA LEU A 38 8.00 -4.17 -0.91
C LEU A 38 7.01 -3.93 0.24
N LEU A 39 5.71 -3.86 -0.06
CA LEU A 39 4.67 -3.72 0.97
C LEU A 39 4.71 -4.87 1.98
N ASN A 40 4.76 -6.11 1.50
CA ASN A 40 4.81 -7.28 2.38
C ASN A 40 6.07 -7.28 3.27
N ARG A 41 7.23 -6.87 2.75
CA ARG A 41 8.47 -6.76 3.54
C ARG A 41 8.37 -5.71 4.64
N ILE A 42 7.83 -4.53 4.34
CA ILE A 42 7.63 -3.47 5.33
C ILE A 42 6.66 -3.92 6.44
N ILE A 43 5.63 -4.68 6.08
CA ILE A 43 4.65 -5.20 7.05
C ILE A 43 5.25 -6.28 7.94
N ALA A 44 6.10 -7.16 7.39
CA ALA A 44 6.76 -8.22 8.13
C ALA A 44 7.82 -7.69 9.12
N ALA A 45 8.49 -6.58 8.79
CA ALA A 45 9.50 -5.97 9.64
C ALA A 45 8.93 -5.36 10.93
N LYS A 46 9.76 -5.30 11.98
CA LYS A 46 9.43 -4.60 13.23
C LYS A 46 9.70 -3.09 13.06
N PRO A 47 8.94 -2.21 13.75
CA PRO A 47 9.28 -0.80 13.80
C PRO A 47 10.69 -0.61 14.37
N GLY A 48 11.52 0.18 13.69
CA GLY A 48 12.94 0.35 13.98
C GLY A 48 13.86 -0.33 12.95
N ASP A 49 13.39 -1.42 12.34
CA ASP A 49 14.19 -2.21 11.40
C ASP A 49 14.45 -1.46 10.08
N MET A 50 15.55 -1.82 9.41
CA MET A 50 15.81 -1.42 8.04
C MET A 50 15.38 -2.51 7.06
N VAL A 51 14.53 -2.14 6.09
CA VAL A 51 14.10 -3.03 5.01
C VAL A 51 14.81 -2.64 3.71
N LYS A 52 15.47 -3.61 3.07
CA LYS A 52 16.03 -3.46 1.73
C LYS A 52 14.91 -3.55 0.69
N ASN A 53 14.80 -2.52 -0.14
CA ASN A 53 13.84 -2.46 -1.23
C ASN A 53 14.22 -3.51 -2.29
N PRO A 54 13.33 -4.48 -2.59
CA PRO A 54 13.59 -5.48 -3.62
C PRO A 54 13.49 -4.90 -5.04
N SER A 55 12.92 -3.70 -5.20
CA SER A 55 12.77 -3.05 -6.49
C SER A 55 13.87 -2.01 -6.73
N LYS A 56 14.12 -1.72 -8.01
CA LYS A 56 15.05 -0.67 -8.46
C LYS A 56 14.44 0.74 -8.35
N ILE A 57 13.22 0.86 -7.84
CA ILE A 57 12.45 2.11 -7.84
C ILE A 57 12.38 2.67 -6.43
N GLY A 58 12.75 3.93 -6.28
CA GLY A 58 12.76 4.64 -5.00
C GLY A 58 13.96 4.31 -4.13
N LYS A 59 13.80 4.48 -2.81
CA LYS A 59 14.90 4.33 -1.84
C LYS A 59 15.35 2.87 -1.75
N LYS A 60 16.68 2.66 -1.72
CA LYS A 60 17.30 1.32 -1.63
C LYS A 60 17.08 0.66 -0.26
N SER A 61 17.13 1.44 0.82
CA SER A 61 16.92 0.99 2.19
C SER A 61 15.95 1.93 2.90
N ILE A 62 15.05 1.37 3.70
CA ILE A 62 13.93 2.11 4.29
C ILE A 62 13.81 1.74 5.77
N LYS A 63 13.92 2.73 6.65
CA LYS A 63 13.66 2.56 8.08
C LYS A 63 12.15 2.41 8.30
N VAL A 64 11.76 1.31 8.93
CA VAL A 64 10.36 1.01 9.21
C VAL A 64 9.92 1.78 10.44
N THR A 65 9.05 2.75 10.25
CA THR A 65 8.39 3.45 11.35
C THR A 65 6.99 2.87 11.59
N PRO A 66 6.40 3.03 12.79
CA PRO A 66 5.02 2.59 13.04
C PRO A 66 4.03 3.19 12.04
N LEU A 67 4.20 4.47 11.68
CA LEU A 67 3.39 5.16 10.69
C LEU A 67 3.56 4.56 9.29
N LEU A 68 4.80 4.28 8.87
CA LEU A 68 5.08 3.66 7.58
C LEU A 68 4.42 2.28 7.48
N LYS A 69 4.49 1.48 8.55
CA LYS A 69 3.87 0.15 8.62
C LYS A 69 2.35 0.24 8.49
N LYS A 70 1.68 1.13 9.24
CA LYS A 70 0.23 1.37 9.13
C LYS A 70 -0.17 1.75 7.71
N ARG A 71 0.58 2.65 7.07
CA ARG A 71 0.35 3.07 5.68
C ARG A 71 0.58 1.93 4.68
N ALA A 72 1.60 1.11 4.88
CA ALA A 72 1.87 -0.06 4.05
C ALA A 72 0.71 -1.08 4.09
N ILE A 73 0.14 -1.33 5.29
CA ILE A 73 -1.05 -2.18 5.46
C ILE A 73 -2.24 -1.61 4.69
N LEU A 74 -2.52 -0.30 4.86
CA LEU A 74 -3.60 0.37 4.15
C LEU A 74 -3.45 0.24 2.63
N VAL A 75 -2.28 0.58 2.09
CA VAL A 75 -2.00 0.52 0.66
C VAL A 75 -2.11 -0.92 0.12
N ARG A 76 -1.62 -1.92 0.86
CA ARG A 76 -1.78 -3.34 0.52
C ARG A 76 -3.25 -3.74 0.41
N ASN A 77 -4.08 -3.33 1.37
CA ASN A 77 -5.51 -3.67 1.38
C ASN A 77 -6.25 -2.96 0.24
N LEU A 78 -5.99 -1.66 0.02
CA LEU A 78 -6.56 -0.92 -1.10
C LEU A 78 -6.18 -1.54 -2.45
N LYS A 79 -4.94 -1.98 -2.61
CA LYS A 79 -4.49 -2.66 -3.83
C LYS A 79 -5.22 -3.98 -4.04
N ARG A 80 -5.43 -4.78 -2.99
CA ARG A 80 -6.20 -6.03 -3.06
C ARG A 80 -7.66 -5.79 -3.45
N ILE A 81 -8.31 -4.80 -2.84
CA ILE A 81 -9.70 -4.43 -3.17
C ILE A 81 -9.77 -3.98 -4.64
N SER A 82 -8.82 -3.16 -5.09
CA SER A 82 -8.78 -2.70 -6.48
C SER A 82 -8.57 -3.85 -7.47
N GLU A 83 -7.73 -4.83 -7.16
CA GLU A 83 -7.52 -6.00 -8.04
C GLU A 83 -8.72 -6.95 -8.02
N ALA A 84 -9.38 -7.13 -6.87
CA ALA A 84 -10.61 -7.93 -6.77
C ALA A 84 -11.75 -7.32 -7.59
N ARG A 85 -11.84 -5.98 -7.65
CA ARG A 85 -12.86 -5.28 -8.46
C ARG A 85 -12.60 -5.33 -9.97
N LYS A 86 -11.36 -5.59 -10.40
CA LYS A 86 -11.02 -5.73 -11.83
C LYS A 86 -11.30 -7.12 -12.39
N ARG A 87 -11.38 -8.11 -11.50
CA ARG A 87 -11.80 -9.48 -11.84
C ARG A 87 -13.31 -9.51 -11.94
#